data_AF-A0A2V6SST6-F1
#
_entry.id   AF-A0A2V6SST6-F1
#
_cell.length_a   1.000
_cell.length_b   1.000
_cell.length_c   1.000
_cell.angle_alpha   90.00
_cell.angle_beta   90.00
_cell.angle_gamma   90.00
#
_symmetry.space_group_name_H-M   'P 1'
#
loop_
_entity.id
_entity.type
_entity.pdbx_description
1 polymer ?
#
loop_
_entity_poly.entity_id
_entity_poly.type
_entity_poly.pdbx_seq_one_letter_code
_entity_poly.pdbx_strand_id
1 'polypeptide(L)'
;PADKLALLASFDKTSTNLGYPGYGNPPEGEIFDTYVLTDMFAKAATGALSPKDAMAEANTRAKEIFTKWRKKGFVGGGSKDK
;
A
#
# COMPACT_ATOMS: atom_id res chain seq x y z
N PRO A 1 6.42 8.89 -31.14
CA PRO A 1 7.70 8.26 -31.52
C PRO A 1 7.53 6.74 -31.59
N ALA A 2 8.16 6.07 -32.56
CA ALA A 2 8.03 4.61 -32.73
C ALA A 2 8.61 3.81 -31.55
N ASP A 3 9.51 4.43 -30.78
CA ASP A 3 10.24 3.89 -29.63
C ASP A 3 9.56 4.12 -28.27
N LYS A 4 8.34 4.66 -28.24
CA LYS A 4 7.64 5.03 -26.98
C LYS A 4 7.51 3.88 -25.97
N LEU A 5 7.47 2.63 -26.43
CA LEU A 5 7.30 1.45 -25.58
C LEU A 5 8.62 0.72 -25.27
N ALA A 6 9.75 1.19 -25.80
CA ALA A 6 11.05 0.54 -25.59
C ALA A 6 11.43 0.45 -24.10
N LEU A 7 11.01 1.42 -23.28
CA LEU A 7 11.18 1.41 -21.83
C LEU A 7 10.51 0.22 -21.14
N LEU A 8 9.35 -0.22 -21.64
CA LEU A 8 8.59 -1.32 -21.01
C LEU A 8 9.30 -2.67 -21.18
N ALA A 9 10.14 -2.82 -22.21
CA ALA A 9 10.90 -4.05 -22.48
C ALA A 9 11.96 -4.36 -21.41
N SER A 10 12.32 -3.39 -20.55
CA SER A 10 13.27 -3.59 -19.45
C SER A 10 12.66 -3.32 -18.07
N PHE A 11 11.34 -3.16 -17.98
CA PHE A 11 10.68 -2.74 -16.75
C PHE A 11 10.74 -3.83 -15.66
N ASP A 12 10.77 -5.10 -16.06
CA ASP A 12 10.93 -6.27 -15.21
C ASP A 12 12.20 -6.22 -14.33
N LYS A 13 13.26 -5.55 -14.79
CA LYS A 13 14.51 -5.37 -14.03
C LYS A 13 14.37 -4.41 -12.85
N THR A 14 13.37 -3.55 -12.88
CA THR A 14 13.18 -2.46 -11.89
C THR A 14 11.85 -2.53 -11.16
N SER A 15 10.95 -3.44 -11.56
CA SER A 15 9.64 -3.60 -10.95
C SER A 15 9.55 -4.93 -10.20
N THR A 16 9.12 -4.89 -8.94
CA THR A 16 8.71 -6.09 -8.21
C THR A 16 7.20 -6.06 -8.02
N ASN A 17 6.58 -7.23 -7.91
CA ASN A 17 5.16 -7.28 -7.55
C ASN A 17 4.95 -6.70 -6.13
N LEU A 18 3.77 -6.12 -5.90
CA LEU A 18 3.27 -5.77 -4.59
C LEU A 18 3.25 -7.03 -3.70
N GLY A 19 3.79 -6.90 -2.49
CA GLY A 19 3.95 -8.01 -1.55
C GLY A 19 5.32 -8.70 -1.61
N TYR A 20 6.21 -8.41 -2.57
CA TYR A 20 7.56 -8.98 -2.61
C TYR A 20 8.37 -8.66 -1.33
N PRO A 21 9.12 -9.61 -0.74
CA PRO A 21 9.41 -10.98 -1.21
C PRO A 21 8.33 -12.04 -0.91
N GLY A 22 7.22 -11.66 -0.27
CA GLY A 22 6.05 -12.50 -0.04
C GLY A 22 5.02 -12.44 -1.18
N TYR A 23 3.75 -12.64 -0.83
CA TYR A 23 2.61 -12.60 -1.73
C TYR A 23 1.69 -11.42 -1.40
N GLY A 24 1.06 -10.85 -2.43
CA GLY A 24 0.00 -9.87 -2.25
C GLY A 24 -1.14 -10.45 -1.38
N ASN A 25 -1.63 -9.67 -0.42
CA ASN A 25 -2.61 -10.15 0.56
C ASN A 25 -3.89 -9.26 0.59
N PRO A 26 -5.01 -9.76 1.17
CA PRO A 26 -6.25 -8.99 1.26
C PRO A 26 -6.15 -7.61 1.92
N PRO A 27 -5.39 -7.37 3.02
CA PRO A 27 -5.27 -6.03 3.56
C PRO A 27 -4.53 -5.05 2.63
N GLU A 28 -3.53 -5.50 1.88
CA GLU A 28 -2.87 -4.66 0.85
C GLU A 28 -3.85 -4.27 -0.26
N GLY A 29 -4.67 -5.23 -0.73
CA GLY A 29 -5.73 -4.95 -1.70
C GLY A 29 -6.73 -3.91 -1.17
N GLU A 30 -7.16 -4.03 0.08
CA GLU A 30 -8.09 -3.07 0.67
C GLU A 30 -7.47 -1.67 0.88
N ILE A 31 -6.20 -1.58 1.25
CA ILE A 31 -5.48 -0.30 1.33
C ILE A 31 -5.51 0.42 -0.02
N PHE A 32 -5.33 -0.33 -1.11
CA PHE A 32 -5.38 0.19 -2.47
C PHE A 32 -6.81 0.61 -2.85
N ASP A 33 -7.79 -0.27 -2.67
CA ASP A 33 -9.19 -0.04 -3.05
C ASP A 33 -9.86 1.11 -2.29
N THR A 34 -9.38 1.39 -1.08
CA THR A 34 -9.88 2.49 -0.21
C THR A 34 -9.01 3.73 -0.23
N TYR A 35 -8.03 3.79 -1.15
CA TYR A 35 -7.20 4.96 -1.42
C TYR A 35 -6.44 5.52 -0.21
N VAL A 36 -6.08 4.68 0.77
CA VAL A 36 -5.49 5.15 2.04
C VAL A 36 -4.25 6.02 1.81
N LEU A 37 -3.34 5.57 0.93
CA LEU A 37 -2.11 6.29 0.64
C LEU A 37 -2.34 7.50 -0.27
N THR A 38 -3.22 7.38 -1.26
CA THR A 38 -3.52 8.50 -2.17
C THR A 38 -4.16 9.66 -1.40
N ASP A 39 -5.09 9.37 -0.51
CA ASP A 39 -5.73 10.35 0.37
C ASP A 39 -4.72 10.97 1.35
N MET A 40 -3.80 10.17 1.93
CA MET A 40 -2.70 10.66 2.76
C MET A 40 -1.87 11.72 2.02
N PHE A 41 -1.40 11.40 0.81
CA PHE A 41 -0.60 12.33 0.01
C PHE A 41 -1.40 13.55 -0.42
N ALA A 42 -2.67 13.38 -0.80
CA ALA A 42 -3.54 14.49 -1.16
C ALA A 42 -3.70 15.47 0.01
N LYS A 43 -3.98 14.96 1.22
CA LYS A 43 -4.12 15.78 2.44
C LYS A 43 -2.83 16.53 2.78
N ALA A 44 -1.68 15.88 2.66
CA ALA A 44 -0.38 16.51 2.93
C ALA A 44 -0.03 17.58 1.88
N ALA A 45 -0.20 17.26 0.59
CA ALA A 45 0.18 18.15 -0.51
C ALA A 45 -0.72 19.39 -0.62
N THR A 46 -2.00 19.26 -0.24
CA THR A 46 -2.96 20.37 -0.24
C THR A 46 -2.93 21.21 1.04
N GLY A 47 -2.21 20.76 2.07
CA GLY A 47 -2.17 21.40 3.38
C GLY A 47 -3.42 21.17 4.23
N ALA A 48 -4.32 20.25 3.86
CA ALA A 48 -5.46 19.86 4.68
C ALA A 48 -5.02 19.25 6.02
N LEU A 49 -3.89 18.56 6.04
CA LEU A 49 -3.18 18.12 7.24
C LEU A 49 -1.68 18.38 7.10
N SER A 50 -0.98 18.48 8.23
CA SER A 50 0.49 18.41 8.20
C SER A 50 0.92 17.04 7.65
N PRO A 51 2.10 16.92 6.99
CA PRO A 51 2.58 15.63 6.49
C PRO A 51 2.65 14.53 7.59
N LYS A 52 3.00 14.94 8.81
CA LYS A 52 3.07 14.03 9.97
C LYS A 52 1.68 13.54 10.38
N ASP A 53 0.69 14.42 10.40
CA ASP A 53 -0.67 14.07 10.81
C ASP A 53 -1.37 13.24 9.72
N ALA A 54 -1.18 13.56 8.45
CA ALA A 54 -1.67 12.76 7.34
C ALA A 54 -1.12 11.32 7.41
N MET A 55 0.18 11.16 7.66
CA MET A 55 0.81 9.85 7.86
C MET A 55 0.24 9.13 9.08
N ALA A 56 0.05 9.82 10.20
CA ALA A 56 -0.50 9.23 11.42
C ALA A 56 -1.93 8.72 11.22
N GLU A 57 -2.76 9.48 10.51
CA GLU A 57 -4.12 9.08 10.13
C GLU A 57 -4.10 7.84 9.22
N ALA A 58 -3.30 7.86 8.15
CA ALA A 58 -3.17 6.76 7.21
C ALA A 58 -2.65 5.48 7.87
N ASN A 59 -1.69 5.60 8.79
CA ASN A 59 -1.16 4.49 9.58
C ASN A 59 -2.24 3.88 10.49
N THR A 60 -3.09 4.71 11.10
CA THR A 60 -4.21 4.23 11.92
C THR A 60 -5.18 3.41 11.06
N ARG A 61 -5.60 3.94 9.91
CA ARG A 61 -6.47 3.23 8.95
C ARG A 61 -5.85 1.92 8.46
N ALA A 62 -4.56 1.92 8.11
CA ALA A 62 -3.85 0.71 7.71
C ALA A 62 -3.86 -0.35 8.83
N LYS A 63 -3.60 0.03 10.08
CA LYS A 63 -3.65 -0.89 11.22
C LYS A 63 -5.05 -1.47 11.44
N GLU A 64 -6.10 -0.69 11.25
CA GLU A 64 -7.48 -1.15 11.35
C GLU A 64 -7.80 -2.19 10.28
N ILE A 65 -7.42 -1.93 9.03
CA ILE A 65 -7.56 -2.87 7.90
C ILE A 65 -6.82 -4.17 8.22
N PHE A 66 -5.54 -4.09 8.58
CA PHE A 66 -4.75 -5.28 8.93
C PHE A 66 -5.33 -6.04 10.13
N THR A 67 -5.82 -5.33 11.15
CA THR A 67 -6.47 -5.96 12.31
C THR A 67 -7.73 -6.71 11.89
N LYS A 68 -8.55 -6.12 11.03
CA LYS A 68 -9.76 -6.76 10.48
C LYS A 68 -9.41 -8.05 9.74
N TRP A 69 -8.41 -8.04 8.88
CA TRP A 69 -8.02 -9.22 8.10
C TRP A 69 -7.30 -10.28 8.95
N ARG A 70 -6.50 -9.89 9.95
CA ARG A 70 -5.90 -10.82 10.93
C ARG A 70 -6.97 -11.58 11.69
N LYS A 71 -8.04 -10.91 12.13
CA LYS A 71 -9.18 -11.55 12.80
C LYS A 71 -9.87 -12.60 11.92
N LYS A 72 -9.79 -12.45 10.59
CA LYS A 72 -10.34 -13.40 9.61
C LYS A 72 -9.35 -14.49 9.17
N GLY A 73 -8.10 -14.48 9.65
CA GLY A 73 -7.09 -15.45 9.28
C GLY A 73 -6.48 -15.26 7.88
N PHE A 74 -6.68 -14.10 7.25
CA PHE A 74 -6.21 -13.82 5.89
C PHE A 74 -4.93 -12.96 5.83
N VAL A 75 -4.18 -12.92 6.92
CA VAL A 75 -2.86 -12.27 6.97
C VAL A 75 -1.84 -13.34 7.26
N GLY A 76 -0.88 -13.50 6.35
CA GLY A 76 0.24 -14.41 6.53
C GLY A 76 1.17 -13.94 7.65
N GLY A 77 1.98 -14.85 8.18
CA GLY A 77 2.80 -14.58 9.35
C GLY A 77 2.07 -14.95 10.65
N GLY A 78 2.70 -15.78 11.46
CA GLY A 78 2.07 -16.38 12.64
C GLY A 78 1.82 -15.39 13.78
N SER A 79 1.58 -15.91 14.98
CA SER A 79 1.41 -15.12 16.21
C SER A 79 2.59 -14.20 16.56
N LYS A 80 3.73 -14.33 15.86
CA LYS A 80 4.94 -13.50 16.03
C LYS A 80 4.88 -12.17 15.29
N ASP A 81 3.94 -12.00 14.35
CA ASP A 81 3.76 -10.79 13.52
C ASP A 81 2.58 -9.92 14.01
N LYS A 82 2.18 -10.11 15.28
CA LYS A 82 1.14 -9.36 15.99
C LYS A 82 1.71 -8.13 16.68
#